data_AF-A0A921N0Q5-F1
#
_entry.id   AF-A0A921N0Q5-F1
#
_cell.length_a   1.000
_cell.length_b   1.000
_cell.length_c   1.000
_cell.angle_alpha   90.00
_cell.angle_beta   90.00
_cell.angle_gamma   90.00
#
_symmetry.space_group_name_H-M   'P 1'
#
loop_
_entity.id
_entity.type
_entity.pdbx_description
1 polymer ?
#
loop_
_entity_poly.entity_id
_entity_poly.type
_entity_poly.pdbx_seq_one_letter_code
_entity_poly.pdbx_strand_id
1 'polypeptide(L)'
;MKSDKARKVTSREYIMKLIYQIEMNKEDIENIEERLDIFLNDNLEYIINRYEELRLQYSNNPNVELNNIQLDDAVDKEYMALICKKLKENKDKIDELINKYAKNWSVSRMPKVDLSILRLAICELVFIEEVPSKVSINEAIELAKLYCDDKAPKFINGILGSVVNEFEKK
;
A
#
# COMPACT_ATOMS: atom_id res chain seq x y z
N MET A 1 -9.20 -6.87 -17.30
CA MET A 1 -10.62 -6.44 -17.40
C MET A 1 -10.82 -5.28 -16.40
N LYS A 2 -11.57 -4.22 -16.72
CA LYS A 2 -11.61 -2.95 -15.94
C LYS A 2 -12.17 -3.07 -14.50
N SER A 3 -12.67 -4.24 -14.08
CA SER A 3 -13.01 -4.56 -12.67
C SER A 3 -11.77 -4.70 -11.76
N ASP A 4 -10.58 -4.80 -12.34
CA ASP A 4 -9.33 -5.10 -11.64
C ASP A 4 -8.72 -3.87 -10.92
N LYS A 5 -9.00 -2.63 -11.38
CA LYS A 5 -8.39 -1.43 -10.79
C LYS A 5 -8.94 -1.11 -9.39
N ALA A 6 -10.26 -1.15 -9.21
CA ALA A 6 -10.86 -0.90 -7.90
C ALA A 6 -10.36 -1.90 -6.85
N ARG A 7 -10.29 -3.19 -7.21
CA ARG A 7 -9.75 -4.27 -6.36
C ARG A 7 -8.29 -4.01 -5.99
N LYS A 8 -7.45 -3.66 -6.96
CA LYS A 8 -6.01 -3.34 -6.76
C LYS A 8 -5.77 -2.13 -5.87
N VAL A 9 -6.56 -1.06 -6.05
CA VAL A 9 -6.45 0.16 -5.24
C VAL A 9 -6.94 -0.11 -3.82
N THR A 10 -8.08 -0.79 -3.66
CA THR A 10 -8.61 -1.16 -2.33
C THR A 10 -7.62 -2.04 -1.58
N SER A 11 -7.02 -3.03 -2.24
CA SER A 11 -6.01 -3.91 -1.63
C SER A 11 -4.80 -3.13 -1.10
N ARG A 12 -4.26 -2.20 -1.90
CA ARG A 12 -3.13 -1.33 -1.50
C ARG A 12 -3.50 -0.38 -0.36
N GLU A 13 -4.70 0.17 -0.40
CA GLU A 13 -5.18 1.07 0.63
C GLU A 13 -5.31 0.36 1.98
N TYR A 14 -5.89 -0.84 2.00
CA TYR A 14 -6.10 -1.59 3.23
C TYR A 14 -4.84 -2.26 3.78
N ILE A 15 -3.90 -2.69 2.92
CA ILE A 15 -2.59 -3.13 3.41
C ILE A 15 -1.79 -1.95 3.99
N MET A 16 -1.88 -0.74 3.40
CA MET A 16 -1.29 0.47 3.98
C MET A 16 -1.89 0.79 5.36
N LYS A 17 -3.22 0.68 5.51
CA LYS A 17 -3.92 0.87 6.79
C LYS A 17 -3.50 -0.15 7.84
N LEU A 18 -3.31 -1.42 7.46
CA LEU A 18 -2.79 -2.45 8.36
C LEU A 18 -1.36 -2.11 8.85
N ILE A 19 -0.46 -1.75 7.92
CA ILE A 19 0.91 -1.32 8.27
C ILE A 19 0.86 -0.11 9.21
N TYR A 20 0.00 0.87 8.93
CA TYR A 20 -0.20 2.04 9.78
C TYR A 20 -0.71 1.69 11.18
N GLN A 21 -1.67 0.77 11.30
CA GLN A 21 -2.20 0.34 12.59
C GLN A 21 -1.14 -0.33 13.46
N ILE A 22 -0.34 -1.23 12.88
CA ILE A 22 0.79 -1.88 13.57
C ILE A 22 1.76 -0.83 14.10
N GLU A 23 2.11 0.15 13.26
CA GLU A 23 3.00 1.25 13.63
C GLU A 23 2.46 2.15 14.74
N MET A 24 1.16 2.45 14.71
CA MET A 24 0.49 3.26 15.74
C MET A 24 0.45 2.53 17.08
N ASN A 25 0.18 1.22 17.05
CA ASN A 25 0.10 0.39 18.24
C ASN A 25 1.48 0.00 18.78
N LYS A 26 2.57 0.32 18.05
CA LYS A 26 3.94 -0.13 18.35
C LYS A 26 4.02 -1.65 18.46
N GLU A 27 3.20 -2.34 17.66
CA GLU A 27 3.25 -3.79 17.53
C GLU A 27 4.44 -4.19 16.66
N ASP A 28 4.95 -5.41 16.88
CA ASP A 28 6.00 -5.94 16.04
C ASP A 28 5.43 -6.35 14.67
N ILE A 29 6.14 -5.97 13.60
CA ILE A 29 5.79 -6.34 12.23
C ILE A 29 5.81 -7.85 12.04
N GLU A 30 6.55 -8.59 12.89
CA GLU A 30 6.66 -10.05 12.85
C GLU A 30 5.30 -10.75 12.86
N ASN A 31 4.28 -10.10 13.45
CA ASN A 31 2.93 -10.61 13.56
C ASN A 31 1.98 -10.13 12.45
N ILE A 32 2.46 -9.37 11.44
CA ILE A 32 1.60 -8.77 10.41
C ILE A 32 0.79 -9.81 9.61
N GLU A 33 1.38 -11.00 9.38
CA GLU A 33 0.70 -12.11 8.70
C GLU A 33 -0.49 -12.62 9.51
N GLU A 34 -0.31 -12.81 10.82
CA GLU A 34 -1.37 -13.28 11.73
C GLU A 34 -2.49 -12.24 11.91
N ARG A 35 -2.14 -10.96 11.75
CA ARG A 35 -3.09 -9.85 11.88
C ARG A 35 -3.94 -9.61 10.64
N LEU A 36 -3.53 -10.11 9.47
CA LEU A 36 -4.20 -9.80 8.21
C LEU A 36 -5.67 -10.23 8.21
N ASP A 37 -5.97 -11.49 8.55
CA ASP A 37 -7.34 -12.00 8.50
C ASP A 37 -8.25 -11.31 9.52
N ILE A 38 -7.74 -11.09 10.73
CA ILE A 38 -8.46 -10.36 11.79
C ILE A 38 -8.77 -8.94 11.31
N PHE A 39 -7.77 -8.24 10.78
CA PHE A 39 -7.92 -6.89 10.26
C PHE A 39 -8.96 -6.81 9.13
N LEU A 40 -8.92 -7.74 8.16
CA LEU A 40 -9.88 -7.77 7.06
C LEU A 40 -11.31 -8.03 7.56
N ASN A 41 -11.50 -8.92 8.52
CA ASN A 41 -12.80 -9.21 9.10
C ASN A 41 -13.35 -8.02 9.90
N ASP A 42 -12.51 -7.39 10.73
CA ASP A 42 -12.89 -6.23 11.54
C ASP A 42 -13.25 -5.01 10.68
N ASN A 43 -12.73 -4.93 9.46
CA ASN A 43 -12.93 -3.81 8.54
C ASN A 43 -13.80 -4.16 7.32
N LEU A 44 -14.47 -5.31 7.32
CA LEU A 44 -15.17 -5.85 6.15
C LEU A 44 -16.13 -4.85 5.49
N GLU A 45 -16.98 -4.21 6.30
CA GLU A 45 -17.98 -3.24 5.80
C GLU A 45 -17.30 -2.03 5.15
N TYR A 46 -16.24 -1.49 5.75
CA TYR A 46 -15.50 -0.36 5.20
C TYR A 46 -14.80 -0.74 3.90
N ILE A 47 -14.23 -1.94 3.83
CA ILE A 47 -13.55 -2.46 2.63
C ILE A 47 -14.54 -2.54 1.46
N ILE A 48 -15.71 -3.13 1.70
CA ILE A 48 -16.76 -3.25 0.68
C ILE A 48 -17.21 -1.87 0.23
N ASN A 49 -17.57 -0.97 1.15
CA ASN A 49 -18.00 0.38 0.82
C ASN A 49 -16.95 1.14 0.01
N ARG A 50 -15.67 1.02 0.38
CA ARG A 50 -14.57 1.66 -0.36
C ARG A 50 -14.39 1.08 -1.76
N TYR A 51 -14.48 -0.23 -1.88
CA TYR A 51 -14.42 -0.90 -3.18
C TYR A 51 -15.56 -0.46 -4.09
N GLU A 52 -16.79 -0.38 -3.58
CA GLU A 52 -17.96 0.07 -4.32
C GLU A 52 -17.80 1.51 -4.81
N GLU A 53 -17.33 2.42 -3.94
CA GLU A 53 -17.03 3.80 -4.29
C GLU A 53 -16.02 3.88 -5.44
N LEU A 54 -14.88 3.18 -5.31
CA LEU A 54 -13.85 3.15 -6.34
C LEU A 54 -14.34 2.50 -7.64
N ARG A 55 -15.19 1.47 -7.54
CA ARG A 55 -15.77 0.81 -8.71
C ARG A 55 -16.71 1.74 -9.45
N LEU A 56 -17.49 2.57 -8.76
CA LEU A 56 -18.29 3.63 -9.38
C LEU A 56 -17.39 4.68 -10.05
N GLN A 57 -16.35 5.16 -9.36
CA GLN A 57 -15.43 6.16 -9.89
C GLN A 57 -14.67 5.71 -11.14
N TYR A 58 -14.25 4.44 -11.18
CA TYR A 58 -13.52 3.88 -12.32
C TYR A 58 -14.42 3.30 -13.41
N SER A 59 -15.73 3.17 -13.16
CA SER A 59 -16.67 2.67 -14.14
C SER A 59 -17.09 3.78 -15.10
N ASN A 60 -17.00 3.48 -16.40
CA ASN A 60 -17.66 4.29 -17.43
C ASN A 60 -19.12 3.86 -17.68
N ASN A 61 -19.60 2.84 -16.97
CA ASN A 61 -20.97 2.34 -17.05
C ASN A 61 -21.80 2.96 -15.92
N PRO A 62 -22.89 3.70 -16.22
CA PRO A 62 -23.77 4.28 -15.20
C PRO A 62 -24.60 3.23 -14.42
N ASN A 63 -24.70 2.00 -14.91
CA ASN A 63 -25.48 0.91 -14.31
C ASN A 63 -24.56 -0.16 -13.69
N VAL A 64 -23.57 0.23 -12.88
CA VAL A 64 -22.74 -0.74 -12.17
C VAL A 64 -23.60 -1.50 -11.16
N GLU A 65 -23.69 -2.82 -11.29
CA GLU A 65 -24.32 -3.66 -10.27
C GLU A 65 -23.40 -3.83 -9.07
N LEU A 66 -23.84 -3.41 -7.87
CA LEU A 66 -23.10 -3.45 -6.61
C LEU A 66 -23.69 -4.44 -5.59
N ASN A 67 -24.56 -5.35 -6.02
CA ASN A 67 -25.25 -6.23 -5.08
C ASN A 67 -24.37 -7.44 -4.70
N ASN A 68 -24.41 -7.83 -3.43
CA ASN A 68 -23.76 -9.03 -2.88
C ASN A 68 -22.23 -9.09 -3.06
N ILE A 69 -21.55 -7.94 -3.03
CA ILE A 69 -20.08 -7.88 -3.05
C ILE A 69 -19.52 -8.60 -1.82
N GLN A 70 -18.60 -9.54 -2.04
CA GLN A 70 -17.87 -10.22 -0.99
C GLN A 70 -16.46 -9.67 -0.86
N LEU A 71 -15.78 -10.04 0.23
CA LEU A 71 -14.41 -9.59 0.49
C LEU A 71 -13.45 -9.93 -0.67
N ASP A 72 -13.58 -11.12 -1.26
CA ASP A 72 -12.70 -11.59 -2.33
C ASP A 72 -12.88 -10.82 -3.65
N ASP A 73 -14.06 -10.20 -3.84
CA ASP A 73 -14.31 -9.27 -4.95
C ASP A 73 -13.63 -7.92 -4.71
N ALA A 74 -13.60 -7.48 -3.45
CA ALA A 74 -13.13 -6.17 -3.04
C ALA A 74 -11.61 -6.09 -2.91
N VAL A 75 -10.95 -7.17 -2.50
CA VAL A 75 -9.50 -7.23 -2.30
C VAL A 75 -8.86 -8.48 -2.87
N ASP A 76 -7.56 -8.38 -3.12
CA ASP A 76 -6.69 -9.48 -3.49
C ASP A 76 -5.93 -9.99 -2.27
N LYS A 77 -6.51 -11.00 -1.59
CA LYS A 77 -5.94 -11.58 -0.37
C LYS A 77 -4.58 -12.22 -0.60
N GLU A 78 -4.35 -12.84 -1.75
CA GLU A 78 -3.07 -13.47 -2.09
C GLU A 78 -1.98 -12.41 -2.21
N TYR A 79 -2.26 -11.33 -2.94
CA TYR A 79 -1.37 -10.18 -3.01
C TYR A 79 -1.12 -9.56 -1.63
N MET A 80 -2.17 -9.36 -0.81
CA MET A 80 -2.00 -8.78 0.52
C MET A 80 -1.15 -9.67 1.45
N ALA A 81 -1.38 -10.98 1.43
CA ALA A 81 -0.58 -11.94 2.19
C ALA A 81 0.88 -11.96 1.72
N LEU A 82 1.11 -11.88 0.40
CA LEU A 82 2.45 -11.78 -0.18
C LEU A 82 3.17 -10.51 0.31
N ILE A 83 2.50 -9.36 0.32
CA ILE A 83 3.06 -8.12 0.88
C ILE A 83 3.39 -8.29 2.37
N CYS A 84 2.48 -8.82 3.18
CA CYS A 84 2.72 -9.07 4.61
C CYS A 84 3.99 -9.89 4.82
N LYS A 85 4.10 -11.02 4.12
CA LYS A 85 5.27 -11.90 4.18
C LYS A 85 6.56 -11.18 3.78
N LYS A 86 6.57 -10.51 2.62
CA LYS A 86 7.77 -9.80 2.13
C LYS A 86 8.18 -8.65 3.02
N LEU A 87 7.21 -7.94 3.59
CA LEU A 87 7.46 -6.81 4.47
C LEU A 87 8.03 -7.27 5.80
N LYS A 88 7.54 -8.39 6.36
CA LYS A 88 8.15 -9.06 7.52
C LYS A 88 9.58 -9.49 7.24
N GLU A 89 9.81 -10.23 6.15
CA GLU A 89 11.15 -10.75 5.78
C GLU A 89 12.19 -9.65 5.54
N ASN A 90 11.76 -8.46 5.09
CA ASN A 90 12.67 -7.44 4.56
C ASN A 90 12.52 -6.05 5.22
N LYS A 91 11.82 -5.93 6.35
CA LYS A 91 11.53 -4.63 6.98
C LYS A 91 12.79 -3.79 7.19
N ASP A 92 13.86 -4.38 7.73
CA ASP A 92 15.10 -3.65 8.00
C ASP A 92 15.74 -3.12 6.72
N LYS A 93 15.69 -3.90 5.63
CA LYS A 93 16.20 -3.45 4.33
C LYS A 93 15.36 -2.32 3.75
N ILE A 94 14.05 -2.42 3.89
CA ILE A 94 13.11 -1.38 3.47
C ILE A 94 13.38 -0.08 4.25
N ASP A 95 13.54 -0.15 5.57
CA ASP A 95 13.83 1.00 6.42
C ASP A 95 15.23 1.60 6.13
N GLU A 96 16.22 0.78 5.80
CA GLU A 96 17.53 1.24 5.34
C GLU A 96 17.41 2.07 4.05
N LEU A 97 16.65 1.59 3.07
CA LEU A 97 16.40 2.29 1.81
C LEU A 97 15.68 3.62 2.03
N ILE A 98 14.68 3.65 2.92
CA ILE A 98 13.99 4.90 3.27
C ILE A 98 14.99 5.89 3.89
N ASN A 99 15.75 5.48 4.91
CA ASN A 99 16.71 6.35 5.59
C ASN A 99 17.81 6.86 4.65
N LYS A 100 18.27 6.02 3.71
CA LYS A 100 19.29 6.39 2.72
C LYS A 100 18.83 7.54 1.81
N TYR A 101 17.56 7.54 1.41
CA TYR A 101 17.04 8.49 0.43
C TYR A 101 16.22 9.65 1.03
N ALA A 102 15.73 9.51 2.26
CA ALA A 102 15.08 10.58 3.01
C ALA A 102 16.10 11.57 3.61
N LYS A 103 16.98 12.14 2.76
CA LYS A 103 18.05 13.08 3.19
C LYS A 103 17.51 14.14 4.17
N ASN A 104 18.10 14.22 5.36
CA ASN A 104 17.73 15.10 6.49
C ASN A 104 16.46 14.72 7.30
N TRP A 105 15.82 13.58 7.03
CA TRP A 105 14.70 13.06 7.80
C TRP A 105 15.03 11.66 8.33
N SER A 106 15.08 11.49 9.64
CA SER A 106 15.11 10.15 10.23
C SER A 106 13.72 9.51 10.12
N VAL A 107 13.65 8.22 9.79
CA VAL A 107 12.39 7.44 9.78
C VAL A 107 11.56 7.64 11.06
N SER A 108 12.22 7.87 12.20
CA SER A 108 11.58 8.15 13.50
C SER A 108 10.79 9.46 13.58
N ARG A 109 10.99 10.41 12.66
CA ARG A 109 10.29 11.71 12.63
C ARG A 109 9.24 11.81 11.52
N MET A 110 9.17 10.81 10.66
CA MET A 110 8.23 10.78 9.54
C MET A 110 6.80 10.54 10.06
N PRO A 111 5.79 11.24 9.52
CA PRO A 111 4.39 10.87 9.77
C PRO A 111 4.19 9.40 9.46
N LYS A 112 3.53 8.67 10.36
CA LYS A 112 3.42 7.22 10.23
C LYS A 112 2.69 6.79 8.97
N VAL A 113 1.76 7.61 8.47
CA VAL A 113 1.05 7.35 7.22
C VAL A 113 1.99 7.43 6.01
N ASP A 114 2.86 8.44 5.94
CA ASP A 114 3.90 8.55 4.91
C ASP A 114 4.84 7.33 4.96
N LEU A 115 5.24 6.93 6.17
CA LEU A 115 6.11 5.78 6.39
C LEU A 115 5.45 4.47 5.94
N SER A 116 4.17 4.26 6.24
CA SER A 116 3.42 3.09 5.80
C SER A 116 3.30 3.01 4.28
N ILE A 117 3.06 4.15 3.61
CA ILE A 117 3.02 4.22 2.14
C ILE A 117 4.38 3.89 1.55
N LEU A 118 5.47 4.46 2.09
CA LEU A 118 6.82 4.20 1.61
C LEU A 118 7.22 2.73 1.79
N ARG A 119 6.89 2.13 2.94
CA ARG A 119 7.19 0.71 3.19
C ARG A 119 6.45 -0.22 2.25
N LEU A 120 5.16 0.02 2.05
CA LEU A 120 4.36 -0.72 1.06
C LEU A 120 4.97 -0.59 -0.33
N ALA A 121 5.24 0.64 -0.77
CA ALA A 121 5.73 0.90 -2.11
C ALA A 121 7.12 0.31 -2.36
N ILE A 122 8.05 0.46 -1.41
CA ILE A 122 9.39 -0.12 -1.52
C ILE A 122 9.34 -1.65 -1.45
N CYS A 123 8.48 -2.22 -0.61
CA CYS A 123 8.26 -3.67 -0.57
C CYS A 123 7.83 -4.19 -1.96
N GLU A 124 6.82 -3.54 -2.55
CA GLU A 124 6.33 -3.87 -3.88
C GLU A 124 7.41 -3.70 -4.96
N LEU A 125 8.11 -2.56 -4.95
CA LEU A 125 9.15 -2.24 -5.93
C LEU A 125 10.33 -3.21 -5.95
N VAL A 126 10.73 -3.71 -4.77
CA VAL A 126 11.99 -4.44 -4.62
C VAL A 126 11.77 -5.95 -4.56
N PHE A 127 10.62 -6.41 -4.08
CA PHE A 127 10.41 -7.83 -3.77
C PHE A 127 9.24 -8.48 -4.52
N ILE A 128 8.49 -7.72 -5.34
CA ILE A 128 7.35 -8.21 -6.13
C ILE A 128 7.61 -7.93 -7.61
N GLU A 129 8.28 -8.85 -8.30
CA GLU A 129 8.74 -8.68 -9.69
C GLU A 129 7.59 -8.51 -10.70
N GLU A 130 6.40 -9.03 -10.37
CA GLU A 130 5.23 -9.00 -11.22
C GLU A 130 4.60 -7.60 -11.31
N VAL A 131 4.95 -6.67 -10.41
CA VAL A 131 4.40 -5.31 -10.40
C VAL A 131 5.40 -4.32 -11.00
N PRO A 132 5.08 -3.67 -12.14
CA PRO A 132 5.97 -2.71 -12.75
C PRO A 132 6.25 -1.52 -11.83
N SER A 133 7.51 -1.09 -11.73
CA SER A 133 7.92 -0.06 -10.77
C SER A 133 7.15 1.27 -10.91
N LYS A 134 6.82 1.64 -12.15
CA LYS A 134 6.02 2.83 -12.45
C LYS A 134 4.60 2.74 -11.86
N VAL A 135 4.01 1.54 -11.81
CA VAL A 135 2.69 1.33 -11.20
C VAL A 135 2.79 1.53 -9.69
N SER A 136 3.75 0.89 -9.03
CA SER A 136 3.96 1.03 -7.58
C SER A 136 4.18 2.49 -7.16
N ILE A 137 4.99 3.24 -7.91
CA ILE A 137 5.22 4.67 -7.67
C ILE A 137 3.92 5.45 -7.79
N ASN A 138 3.16 5.25 -8.89
CA ASN A 138 1.93 5.99 -9.11
C ASN A 138 0.89 5.71 -8.01
N GLU A 139 0.71 4.44 -7.63
CA GLU A 139 -0.24 4.07 -6.57
C GLU A 139 0.18 4.66 -5.20
N ALA A 140 1.47 4.68 -4.89
CA ALA A 140 1.98 5.32 -3.68
C ALA A 140 1.71 6.84 -3.65
N ILE A 141 1.85 7.51 -4.80
CA ILE A 141 1.54 8.93 -4.95
C ILE A 141 0.05 9.20 -4.77
N GLU A 142 -0.83 8.37 -5.33
CA GLU A 142 -2.28 8.51 -5.15
C GLU A 142 -2.69 8.29 -3.70
N LEU A 143 -2.11 7.29 -3.00
CA LEU A 143 -2.31 7.13 -1.56
C LEU A 143 -1.86 8.36 -0.78
N ALA A 144 -0.70 8.93 -1.13
CA ALA A 144 -0.18 10.12 -0.46
C ALA A 144 -1.12 11.33 -0.63
N LYS A 145 -1.72 11.52 -1.80
CA LYS A 145 -2.70 12.60 -2.03
C LYS A 145 -3.97 12.43 -1.20
N LEU A 146 -4.36 11.20 -0.91
CA LEU A 146 -5.56 10.91 -0.12
C LEU A 146 -5.34 11.03 1.38
N TYR A 147 -4.15 10.70 1.86
CA TYR A 147 -3.90 10.46 3.29
C TYR A 147 -2.84 11.35 3.94
N CYS A 148 -2.03 12.05 3.15
CA CYS A 148 -0.90 12.83 3.65
C CYS A 148 -1.07 14.33 3.34
N ASP A 149 -0.09 15.14 3.76
CA ASP A 149 -0.06 16.56 3.41
C ASP A 149 0.28 16.80 1.93
N ASP A 150 0.06 18.04 1.46
CA ASP A 150 0.29 18.43 0.06
C ASP A 150 1.75 18.27 -0.41
N LYS A 151 2.71 18.14 0.51
CA LYS A 151 4.14 17.99 0.19
C LYS A 151 4.52 16.51 0.06
N ALA A 152 3.83 15.61 0.74
CA ALA A 152 4.11 14.19 0.77
C ALA A 152 4.14 13.52 -0.62
N PRO A 153 3.21 13.76 -1.57
CA PRO A 153 3.28 13.14 -2.90
C PRO A 153 4.61 13.40 -3.62
N LYS A 154 5.13 14.64 -3.56
CA LYS A 154 6.40 14.99 -4.18
C LYS A 154 7.59 14.37 -3.46
N PHE A 155 7.53 14.32 -2.14
CA PHE A 155 8.57 13.72 -1.29
C PHE A 155 8.67 12.20 -1.52
N ILE A 156 7.55 11.49 -1.46
CA ILE A 156 7.47 10.04 -1.71
C ILE A 156 7.95 9.71 -3.11
N ASN A 157 7.50 10.43 -4.14
CA ASN A 157 7.99 10.23 -5.50
C ASN A 157 9.52 10.37 -5.62
N GLY A 158 10.12 11.35 -4.92
CA GLY A 158 11.57 11.56 -4.92
C GLY A 158 12.35 10.40 -4.29
N ILE A 159 11.85 9.84 -3.18
CA ILE A 159 12.44 8.66 -2.54
C ILE A 159 12.31 7.45 -3.44
N LEU A 160 11.10 7.13 -3.90
CA LEU A 160 10.85 5.94 -4.71
C LEU A 160 11.61 5.97 -6.04
N GLY A 161 11.71 7.13 -6.69
CA GLY A 161 12.53 7.30 -7.88
C GLY A 161 14.03 7.05 -7.62
N SER A 162 14.53 7.40 -6.43
CA SER A 162 15.92 7.11 -6.05
C SER A 162 16.14 5.62 -5.78
N VAL A 163 15.16 4.95 -5.17
CA VAL A 163 15.18 3.50 -4.97
C VAL A 163 15.20 2.77 -6.32
N VAL A 164 14.29 3.07 -7.24
CA VAL A 164 14.26 2.43 -8.57
C VAL A 164 15.59 2.58 -9.30
N ASN A 165 16.20 3.77 -9.28
CA ASN A 165 17.51 4.00 -9.88
C ASN A 165 18.64 3.13 -9.29
N GLU A 166 18.54 2.69 -8.03
CA GLU A 166 19.52 1.80 -7.42
C GLU A 166 19.39 0.35 -7.91
N PHE A 167 18.16 -0.08 -8.21
CA PHE A 167 17.86 -1.45 -8.61
C PHE A 167 17.84 -1.65 -10.14
N GLU A 168 17.60 -0.61 -10.93
CA GLU A 168 17.71 -0.67 -12.41
C GLU A 168 19.17 -0.59 -12.93
N LYS A 169 20.12 -0.16 -12.08
CA LYS A 169 21.55 -0.02 -12.45
C LYS A 169 22.41 -1.24 -12.11
N LYS A 170 21.80 -2.37 -11.75
CA LYS A 170 22.44 -3.67 -11.56
C LYS A 170 22.05 -4.61 -12.68
#